data_AF-A0A3P5Z291-F1
#
_entry.id   AF-A0A3P5Z291-F1
#
_cell.length_a   1.000
_cell.length_b   1.000
_cell.length_c   1.000
_cell.angle_alpha   90.00
_cell.angle_beta   90.00
_cell.angle_gamma   90.00
#
_symmetry.space_group_name_H-M   'P 1'
#
loop_
_entity.id
_entity.type
_entity.pdbx_description
1 polymer ?
#
loop_
_entity_poly.entity_id
_entity_poly.type
_entity_poly.pdbx_seq_one_letter_code
_entity_poly.pdbx_strand_id
1 'polypeptide(L)'
;MEIFGKSPVVGSANVIYLSAILGRDGPNPCHKCDWKCENENVCGNMYRCKLTGLNHVCDKNCNQRILYDNHNSLCRASGRIFPLSPAEEQAVKGVRRKLDDKSQPSESCVKRRRRDAQFHSSPFERSFAAVSPICSQAGDGMELN
;
A
#
# COMPACT_ATOMS: atom_id res chain seq x y z
N MET A 1 -12.74 42.33 -11.32
CA MET A 1 -11.88 41.81 -10.24
C MET A 1 -12.68 40.72 -9.57
N GLU A 2 -12.62 39.50 -10.09
CA GLU A 2 -13.40 38.38 -9.58
C GLU A 2 -12.51 37.53 -8.68
N ILE A 3 -12.83 37.59 -7.39
CA ILE A 3 -12.13 36.91 -6.32
C ILE A 3 -12.49 35.42 -6.47
N PHE A 4 -11.57 34.64 -7.05
CA PHE A 4 -11.65 33.19 -7.05
C PHE A 4 -11.54 32.71 -5.60
N GLY A 5 -12.71 32.62 -4.95
CA GLY A 5 -12.89 31.97 -3.67
C GLY A 5 -12.45 30.52 -3.81
N LYS A 6 -11.22 30.25 -3.37
CA LYS A 6 -10.77 28.92 -2.97
C LYS A 6 -11.75 28.43 -1.91
N SER A 7 -12.78 27.71 -2.33
CA SER A 7 -13.61 26.92 -1.43
C SER A 7 -12.70 25.87 -0.80
N PRO A 8 -12.49 25.88 0.53
CA PRO A 8 -11.88 24.74 1.20
C PRO A 8 -12.95 23.66 1.23
N VAL A 9 -13.09 22.92 0.13
CA VAL A 9 -13.81 21.65 0.18
C VAL A 9 -12.97 20.76 1.07
N VAL A 10 -13.41 20.62 2.32
CA VAL A 10 -13.01 19.55 3.23
C VAL A 10 -13.44 18.25 2.56
N GLY A 11 -12.61 17.79 1.62
CA GLY A 11 -12.78 16.53 0.92
C GLY A 11 -12.39 15.43 1.90
N SER A 12 -13.40 14.78 2.47
CA SER A 12 -13.36 13.43 3.05
C SER A 12 -11.96 12.86 3.29
N ALA A 13 -11.33 13.19 4.42
CA ALA A 13 -9.97 12.75 4.74
C ALA A 13 -9.78 11.20 4.79
N ASN A 14 -10.88 10.45 4.71
CA ASN A 14 -10.92 8.99 4.86
C ASN A 14 -11.19 8.22 3.55
N VAL A 15 -11.36 8.90 2.41
CA VAL A 15 -11.68 8.22 1.15
C VAL A 15 -10.42 8.06 0.31
N ILE A 16 -10.06 6.82 0.01
CA ILE A 16 -8.89 6.49 -0.79
C ILE A 16 -9.34 5.96 -2.14
N TYR A 17 -9.08 6.74 -3.20
CA TYR A 17 -9.38 6.34 -4.57
C TYR A 17 -8.34 5.35 -5.08
N LEU A 18 -8.78 4.27 -5.73
CA LEU A 18 -7.85 3.32 -6.37
C LEU A 18 -7.02 3.99 -7.47
N SER A 19 -7.61 4.94 -8.19
CA SER A 19 -6.92 5.72 -9.22
C SER A 19 -5.69 6.45 -8.68
N ALA A 20 -5.77 6.98 -7.46
CA ALA A 20 -4.65 7.65 -6.79
C ALA A 20 -3.52 6.67 -6.41
N ILE A 21 -3.87 5.49 -5.87
CA ILE A 21 -2.87 4.47 -5.50
C ILE A 21 -2.16 3.91 -6.73
N LEU A 22 -2.91 3.70 -7.81
CA LEU A 22 -2.41 3.14 -9.06
C LEU A 22 -1.72 4.18 -9.96
N GLY A 23 -1.65 5.45 -9.55
CA GLY A 23 -1.03 6.52 -10.34
C GLY A 23 -1.75 6.82 -11.66
N ARG A 24 -3.07 6.61 -11.72
CA ARG A 24 -3.89 6.79 -12.93
C ARG A 24 -4.58 8.15 -12.99
N ASP A 25 -4.48 8.97 -11.95
CA ASP A 25 -5.02 10.32 -11.99
C ASP A 25 -4.13 11.20 -12.88
N GLY A 26 -4.75 11.80 -13.90
CA GLY A 26 -4.09 12.74 -14.81
C GLY A 26 -3.90 14.13 -14.18
N PRO A 27 -3.25 15.07 -14.90
CA PRO A 27 -3.01 16.43 -14.42
C PRO A 27 -4.29 17.23 -14.18
N ASN A 28 -5.39 16.87 -14.85
CA ASN A 28 -6.68 17.52 -14.69
C ASN A 28 -7.57 16.74 -13.72
N PRO A 29 -8.07 17.37 -12.65
CA PRO A 29 -8.97 16.70 -11.72
C PRO A 29 -10.32 16.43 -12.39
N CYS A 30 -10.60 15.15 -12.67
CA CYS A 30 -11.93 14.71 -13.09
C CYS A 30 -12.89 14.73 -11.90
N HIS A 31 -14.17 15.00 -12.18
CA HIS A 31 -15.23 14.93 -11.16
C HIS A 31 -15.24 13.57 -10.45
N LYS A 32 -15.09 13.60 -9.13
CA LYS A 32 -15.24 12.44 -8.26
C LYS A 32 -16.61 12.51 -7.59
N CYS A 33 -17.50 11.56 -7.88
CA CYS A 33 -18.83 11.53 -7.29
C CYS A 33 -18.73 11.38 -5.78
N ASP A 34 -19.58 12.11 -5.08
CA ASP A 34 -19.72 12.04 -3.63
C ASP A 34 -21.18 11.88 -3.20
N TRP A 35 -21.42 11.98 -1.90
CA TRP A 35 -22.76 11.83 -1.31
C TRP A 35 -23.74 12.94 -1.73
N LYS A 36 -23.25 14.04 -2.32
CA LYS A 36 -24.09 15.13 -2.83
C LYS A 36 -24.52 14.89 -4.28
N CYS A 37 -23.92 13.91 -4.95
CA CYS A 37 -24.23 13.59 -6.33
C CYS A 37 -25.49 12.71 -6.37
N GLU A 38 -26.45 13.08 -7.21
CA GLU A 38 -27.55 12.22 -7.58
C GLU A 38 -27.16 11.48 -8.87
N ASN A 39 -27.07 10.16 -8.80
CA ASN A 39 -26.57 9.33 -9.89
C ASN A 39 -27.70 8.45 -10.44
N GLU A 40 -28.03 8.62 -11.72
CA GLU A 40 -29.05 7.84 -12.41
C GLU A 40 -28.41 6.73 -13.25
N ASN A 41 -28.98 5.52 -13.23
CA ASN A 41 -28.60 4.47 -14.16
C ASN A 41 -29.24 4.76 -15.52
N VAL A 42 -28.42 4.92 -16.55
CA VAL A 42 -28.90 5.18 -17.91
C VAL A 42 -29.15 3.85 -18.63
N CYS A 43 -28.13 2.98 -18.66
CA CYS A 43 -28.24 1.64 -19.21
C CYS A 43 -27.08 0.74 -18.74
N GLY A 44 -27.35 -0.54 -18.45
CA GLY A 44 -26.31 -1.54 -18.13
C GLY A 44 -25.41 -1.14 -16.96
N ASN A 45 -24.15 -0.79 -17.26
CA ASN A 45 -23.17 -0.30 -16.29
C ASN A 45 -22.89 1.22 -16.42
N MET A 46 -23.64 1.95 -17.25
CA MET A 46 -23.52 3.39 -17.44
C MET A 46 -24.43 4.17 -16.48
N TYR A 47 -23.82 5.09 -15.72
CA TYR A 47 -24.50 5.96 -14.78
C TYR A 47 -24.23 7.42 -15.14
N ARG A 48 -25.21 8.31 -14.95
CA ARG A 48 -25.05 9.75 -15.16
C ARG A 48 -25.17 10.47 -13.83
N CYS A 49 -24.20 11.32 -13.53
CA CYS A 49 -24.27 12.25 -12.40
C CYS A 49 -25.15 13.43 -12.80
N LYS A 50 -26.31 13.63 -12.19
CA LYS A 50 -27.21 14.74 -12.51
C LYS A 50 -26.61 16.10 -12.17
N LEU A 51 -25.75 16.17 -11.15
CA LEU A 51 -25.12 17.42 -10.70
C LEU A 51 -24.14 17.97 -11.75
N THR A 52 -23.37 17.11 -12.42
CA THR A 52 -22.34 17.52 -13.38
C THR A 52 -22.69 17.19 -14.83
N GLY A 53 -23.71 16.38 -15.06
CA GLY A 53 -24.06 15.82 -16.36
C GLY A 53 -23.10 14.75 -16.88
N LEU A 54 -22.05 14.39 -16.12
CA LEU A 54 -21.02 13.44 -16.55
C LEU A 54 -21.50 12.00 -16.49
N ASN A 55 -21.14 11.23 -17.51
CA ASN A 55 -21.39 9.80 -17.58
C ASN A 55 -20.21 8.99 -17.02
N HIS A 56 -20.53 7.95 -16.27
CA HIS A 56 -19.62 7.02 -15.64
C HIS A 56 -19.92 5.60 -16.11
N VAL A 57 -18.94 4.98 -16.79
CA VAL A 57 -18.97 3.54 -17.04
C VAL A 57 -18.45 2.84 -15.79
N CYS A 58 -19.34 2.18 -15.06
CA CYS A 58 -19.08 1.58 -13.76
C CYS A 58 -18.68 0.11 -13.90
N ASP A 59 -17.43 -0.12 -14.31
CA ASP A 59 -16.78 -1.42 -14.40
C ASP A 59 -15.52 -1.49 -13.49
N LYS A 60 -14.70 -2.53 -13.68
CA LYS A 60 -13.42 -2.70 -12.98
C LYS A 60 -12.41 -1.57 -13.25
N ASN A 61 -12.56 -0.78 -14.30
CA ASN A 61 -11.65 0.30 -14.63
C ASN A 61 -12.18 1.68 -14.20
N CYS A 62 -13.38 1.73 -13.60
CA CYS A 62 -14.01 2.98 -13.18
C CYS A 62 -13.12 3.76 -12.20
N ASN A 63 -12.83 5.01 -12.53
CA ASN A 63 -12.00 5.91 -11.73
C ASN A 63 -12.71 6.45 -10.46
N GLN A 64 -14.01 6.19 -10.33
CA GLN A 64 -14.82 6.48 -9.14
C GLN A 64 -14.74 5.36 -8.09
N ARG A 65 -13.94 4.31 -8.32
CA ARG A 65 -13.69 3.23 -7.36
C ARG A 65 -12.83 3.72 -6.19
N ILE A 66 -13.33 3.46 -4.98
CA ILE A 66 -12.64 3.71 -3.72
C ILE A 66 -12.38 2.39 -3.00
N LEU A 67 -11.38 2.34 -2.13
CA LEU A 67 -11.22 1.21 -1.23
C LEU A 67 -12.40 1.14 -0.27
N TYR A 68 -12.97 -0.06 -0.14
CA TYR A 68 -14.12 -0.31 0.73
C TYR A 68 -13.74 -1.26 1.87
N ASP A 69 -13.12 -2.39 1.54
CA ASP A 69 -12.61 -3.34 2.52
C ASP A 69 -11.23 -3.89 2.12
N ASN A 70 -10.83 -5.02 2.71
CA ASN A 70 -9.52 -5.62 2.48
C ASN A 70 -9.33 -6.23 1.08
N HIS A 71 -10.41 -6.61 0.41
CA HIS A 71 -10.40 -7.37 -0.85
C HIS A 71 -11.32 -6.76 -1.90
N ASN A 72 -12.02 -5.69 -1.58
CA ASN A 72 -13.04 -5.09 -2.41
C ASN A 72 -12.91 -3.57 -2.47
N SER A 73 -13.49 -3.05 -3.54
CA SER A 73 -13.63 -1.64 -3.84
C SER A 73 -15.08 -1.31 -4.15
N LEU A 74 -15.47 -0.07 -3.92
CA LEU A 74 -16.82 0.43 -4.17
C LEU A 74 -16.77 1.52 -5.24
N CYS A 75 -17.60 1.43 -6.26
CA CYS A 75 -17.81 2.56 -7.17
C CYS A 75 -18.80 3.55 -6.53
N ARG A 76 -18.35 4.78 -6.27
CA ARG A 76 -19.23 5.81 -5.67
C ARG A 76 -20.38 6.23 -6.58
N ALA A 77 -20.25 6.04 -7.90
CA ALA A 77 -21.27 6.45 -8.84
C ALA A 77 -22.44 5.45 -8.95
N SER A 78 -22.15 4.14 -8.85
CA SER A 78 -23.16 3.08 -9.00
C SER A 78 -23.45 2.30 -7.73
N GLY A 79 -22.65 2.49 -6.67
CA GLY A 79 -22.72 1.69 -5.44
C GLY A 79 -22.27 0.23 -5.63
N ARG A 80 -21.76 -0.16 -6.80
CA ARG A 80 -21.33 -1.55 -7.06
C ARG A 80 -20.00 -1.85 -6.37
N ILE A 81 -19.92 -3.04 -5.78
CA ILE A 81 -18.72 -3.59 -5.17
C ILE A 81 -17.98 -4.43 -6.21
N PHE A 82 -16.66 -4.27 -6.28
CA PHE A 82 -15.77 -5.03 -7.16
C PHE A 82 -14.64 -5.64 -6.35
N PRO A 83 -14.32 -6.93 -6.53
CA PRO A 83 -13.14 -7.52 -5.95
C PRO A 83 -11.89 -6.82 -6.50
N LEU A 84 -10.90 -6.65 -5.63
CA LEU A 84 -9.58 -6.14 -6.00
C LEU A 84 -8.88 -7.20 -6.86
N SER A 85 -8.28 -6.77 -7.96
CA SER A 85 -7.36 -7.63 -8.70
C SER A 85 -6.09 -7.88 -7.87
N PRO A 86 -5.33 -8.95 -8.14
CA PRO A 86 -4.07 -9.21 -7.43
C PRO A 86 -3.10 -8.02 -7.46
N ALA A 87 -3.05 -7.28 -8.57
CA ALA A 87 -2.23 -6.07 -8.70
C ALA A 87 -2.73 -4.92 -7.80
N GLU A 88 -4.05 -4.74 -7.72
CA GLU A 88 -4.67 -3.75 -6.83
C GLU A 88 -4.43 -4.10 -5.36
N GLU A 89 -4.59 -5.37 -4.97
CA GLU A 89 -4.31 -5.81 -3.60
C GLU A 89 -2.86 -5.51 -3.19
N GLN A 90 -1.89 -5.82 -4.06
CA GLN A 90 -0.48 -5.54 -3.78
C GLN A 90 -0.20 -4.04 -3.65
N ALA A 91 -0.80 -3.21 -4.51
CA ALA A 91 -0.66 -1.76 -4.41
C ALA A 91 -1.25 -1.20 -3.10
N VAL A 92 -2.37 -1.77 -2.65
CA VAL A 92 -3.07 -1.33 -1.43
C VAL A 92 -2.35 -1.78 -0.16
N LYS A 93 -1.62 -2.92 -0.16
CA LYS A 93 -0.83 -3.38 1.00
C LYS A 93 0.15 -2.31 1.50
N GLY A 94 0.77 -1.54 0.60
CA GLY A 94 1.68 -0.45 0.96
C GLY A 94 0.97 0.75 1.59
N VAL A 95 -0.28 1.00 1.22
CA VAL A 95 -1.10 2.08 1.79
C VAL A 95 -1.55 1.74 3.21
N ARG A 96 -1.92 0.49 3.47
CA ARG A 96 -2.36 0.03 4.80
C ARG A 96 -1.30 0.22 5.88
N ARG A 97 -0.04 -0.09 5.57
CA ARG A 97 1.08 0.10 6.50
C ARG A 97 1.25 1.55 6.96
N LYS A 98 0.86 2.54 6.14
CA LYS A 98 0.96 3.97 6.51
C LYS A 98 -0.18 4.47 7.39
N LEU A 99 -1.33 3.79 7.37
CA LEU A 99 -2.47 4.13 8.23
C LEU A 99 -2.30 3.57 9.64
N ASP A 100 -1.77 2.36 9.77
CA ASP A 100 -1.46 1.75 11.07
C ASP A 100 -0.38 2.54 11.84
N ASP A 101 0.63 3.09 11.14
CA ASP A 101 1.63 3.98 11.74
C ASP A 101 1.04 5.29 12.31
N LYS A 102 -0.18 5.66 11.91
CA LYS A 102 -0.82 6.93 12.29
C LYS A 102 -1.87 6.76 13.40
N SER A 103 -2.26 5.53 13.71
CA SER A 103 -3.20 5.19 14.80
C SER A 103 -2.51 4.83 16.11
N GLN A 104 -1.17 4.70 16.12
CA GLN A 104 -0.38 4.49 17.33
C GLN A 104 0.34 5.79 17.75
N PRO A 105 0.42 6.09 19.06
CA PRO A 105 1.27 7.18 19.52
C PRO A 105 2.72 6.85 19.16
N SER A 106 3.38 7.80 18.54
CA SER A 106 4.71 7.69 17.97
C SER A 106 5.78 7.35 19.01
N GLU A 107 6.11 6.06 19.12
CA GLU A 107 7.31 5.56 19.80
C GLU A 107 8.04 4.60 18.86
N SER A 108 8.75 5.14 17.85
CA SER A 108 9.98 4.56 17.29
C SER A 108 10.33 5.20 15.94
N CYS A 109 10.82 6.44 15.99
CA CYS A 109 11.55 6.99 14.85
C CYS A 109 12.92 6.29 14.74
N VAL A 110 13.00 5.13 14.09
CA VAL A 110 14.29 4.57 13.67
C VAL A 110 14.57 4.99 12.23
N LYS A 111 14.97 6.25 12.06
CA LYS A 111 15.64 6.72 10.83
C LYS A 111 16.93 5.92 10.64
N ARG A 112 16.90 4.82 9.89
CA ARG A 112 18.13 4.21 9.38
C ARG A 112 18.68 5.10 8.26
N ARG A 113 19.53 6.06 8.65
CA ARG A 113 20.46 6.71 7.71
C ARG A 113 21.34 5.59 7.13
N ARG A 114 21.35 5.44 5.81
CA ARG A 114 22.45 4.77 5.12
C ARG A 114 23.72 5.55 5.46
N ARG A 115 24.54 4.98 6.34
CA ARG A 115 25.97 5.27 6.38
C ARG A 115 26.64 3.96 6.05
N ASP A 116 27.37 3.96 4.94
CA ASP A 116 28.38 2.96 4.65
C ASP A 116 29.22 2.73 5.91
N ALA A 117 29.10 1.54 6.48
CA ALA A 117 29.90 1.10 7.59
C ALA A 117 30.33 -0.33 7.25
N GLN A 118 31.63 -0.45 6.98
CA GLN A 118 32.33 -1.72 6.89
C GLN A 118 31.87 -2.63 8.03
N PHE A 119 31.51 -3.86 7.69
CA PHE A 119 31.12 -4.89 8.63
C PHE A 119 32.28 -5.19 9.57
N HIS A 120 32.32 -4.54 10.73
CA HIS A 120 33.12 -5.01 11.85
C HIS A 120 32.30 -6.04 12.61
N SER A 121 32.81 -7.25 12.65
CA SER A 121 32.28 -8.36 13.42
C SER A 121 32.26 -8.02 14.92
N SER A 122 31.15 -8.37 15.57
CA SER A 122 30.92 -8.22 17.00
C SER A 122 31.97 -9.00 17.82
N PRO A 123 32.44 -8.50 18.98
CA PRO A 123 33.47 -9.16 19.79
C PRO A 123 33.00 -10.45 20.49
N PHE A 124 31.72 -10.80 20.41
CA PHE A 124 31.13 -11.90 21.17
C PHE A 124 31.04 -13.24 20.41
N GLU A 125 31.47 -13.30 19.14
CA GLU A 125 31.48 -14.55 18.33
C GLU A 125 32.89 -15.17 18.18
N ARG A 126 33.71 -15.14 19.25
CA ARG A 126 35.03 -15.82 19.27
C ARG A 126 35.03 -17.02 20.20
N SER A 127 34.27 -18.02 19.80
CA SER A 127 34.36 -19.43 20.18
C SER A 127 33.49 -20.05 19.10
N PHE A 128 33.94 -20.79 18.09
CA PHE A 128 34.73 -22.01 18.08
C PHE A 128 35.26 -22.15 16.65
N ALA A 129 36.51 -21.76 16.36
CA ALA A 129 37.10 -21.98 15.04
C ALA A 129 38.63 -21.77 15.08
N ALA A 130 39.35 -22.68 15.74
CA ALA A 130 40.79 -22.87 15.51
C ALA A 130 41.29 -24.16 16.17
N VAL A 131 41.23 -25.29 15.46
CA VAL A 131 42.22 -26.35 15.65
C VAL A 131 42.64 -26.82 14.26
N SER A 132 43.90 -26.55 13.93
CA SER A 132 44.58 -26.95 12.69
C SER A 132 44.82 -28.47 12.64
N PRO A 133 45.00 -29.09 11.47
CA PRO A 133 45.32 -30.51 11.40
C PRO A 133 46.79 -30.73 11.77
N ILE A 134 47.05 -31.64 12.70
CA ILE A 134 48.40 -32.14 12.98
C ILE A 134 48.45 -33.59 12.52
N CYS A 135 49.24 -33.86 11.49
CA CYS A 135 49.58 -35.21 11.03
C CYS A 135 50.71 -35.82 11.88
N SER A 136 50.69 -37.16 12.00
CA SER A 136 51.76 -38.09 12.46
C SER A 136 51.86 -38.26 13.99
N GLN A 137 51.97 -39.45 14.63
CA GLN A 137 52.32 -40.82 14.21
C GLN A 137 52.01 -41.83 15.35
N ALA A 138 51.58 -43.04 14.95
CA ALA A 138 51.69 -44.41 15.52
C ALA A 138 51.78 -44.75 17.03
N GLY A 139 51.08 -45.86 17.39
CA GLY A 139 51.35 -46.77 18.53
C GLY A 139 50.46 -46.51 19.75
N ASP A 140 49.88 -47.46 20.48
CA ASP A 140 50.04 -48.92 20.52
C ASP A 140 48.86 -49.54 21.33
N GLY A 141 48.56 -50.81 21.04
CA GLY A 141 47.80 -51.81 21.83
C GLY A 141 46.57 -51.44 22.70
N MET A 142 45.41 -51.99 22.35
CA MET A 142 44.40 -52.37 23.36
C MET A 142 44.10 -53.87 23.24
N GLU A 143 44.64 -54.62 24.18
CA GLU A 143 44.46 -56.07 24.36
C GLU A 143 43.07 -56.36 24.93
N LEU A 144 42.39 -57.35 24.34
CA LEU A 144 41.08 -57.85 24.74
C LEU A 144 41.25 -58.84 25.90
N ASN A 145 40.49 -58.64 26.98
CA ASN A 145 40.23 -59.68 27.96
C ASN A 145 38.73 -59.69 28.28
#